data_AF-A0A3M1PUJ1-F1
#
_entry.id   AF-A0A3M1PUJ1-F1
#
_cell.length_a   1.000
_cell.length_b   1.000
_cell.length_c   1.000
_cell.angle_alpha   90.00
_cell.angle_beta   90.00
_cell.angle_gamma   90.00
#
_symmetry.space_group_name_H-M   'P 1'
#
loop_
_entity.id
_entity.type
_entity.pdbx_description
1 polymer ?
#
loop_
_entity_poly.entity_id
_entity_poly.type
_entity_poly.pdbx_seq_one_letter_code
_entity_poly.pdbx_strand_id
1 'polypeptide(L)'
;MSHWLNKVIDLRQINRLYLEEAGKWLLLEVLESGANGTPSKLRLVALSRDKEALREVVLEDENWDWNKKYLFVQADPTKPCTLA
;
A
#
# COMPACT_ATOMS: atom_id res chain seq x y z
N MET A 1 15.67 -5.23 0.71
CA MET A 1 14.25 -5.46 0.37
C MET A 1 13.41 -5.30 1.64
N SER A 2 12.22 -4.69 1.57
CA SER A 2 11.36 -4.50 2.74
C SER A 2 10.80 -5.84 3.22
N HIS A 3 10.74 -6.04 4.54
CA HIS A 3 10.14 -7.25 5.13
C HIS A 3 8.60 -7.20 5.15
N TRP A 4 8.00 -6.10 4.69
CA TRP A 4 6.55 -5.93 4.54
C TRP A 4 6.02 -6.40 3.20
N LEU A 5 6.90 -6.59 2.21
CA LEU A 5 6.51 -6.96 0.87
C LEU A 5 5.70 -8.26 0.88
N ASN A 6 4.57 -8.25 0.16
CA ASN A 6 3.56 -9.30 0.07
C ASN A 6 2.92 -9.73 1.40
N LYS A 7 3.19 -9.06 2.51
CA LYS A 7 2.50 -9.32 3.78
C LYS A 7 1.11 -8.70 3.77
N VAL A 8 0.16 -9.46 4.32
CA VAL A 8 -1.16 -8.93 4.67
C VAL A 8 -1.00 -8.12 5.95
N ILE A 9 -1.47 -6.88 5.91
CA ILE A 9 -1.43 -5.94 7.01
C ILE A 9 -2.84 -5.46 7.34
N ASP A 10 -3.12 -5.30 8.62
CA ASP A 10 -4.32 -4.63 9.09
C ASP A 10 -4.05 -3.12 9.30
N LEU A 11 -5.12 -2.36 9.55
CA LEU A 11 -5.02 -0.92 9.83
C LEU A 11 -4.23 -0.60 11.11
N ARG A 12 -4.07 -1.52 12.06
CA ARG A 12 -3.27 -1.27 13.27
C ARG A 12 -1.78 -1.30 12.95
N GLN A 13 -1.39 -2.08 11.93
CA GLN A 13 -0.02 -2.21 11.46
C GLN A 13 0.40 -1.12 10.47
N ILE A 14 -0.55 -0.41 9.84
CA ILE A 14 -0.24 0.60 8.82
C ILE A 14 0.64 1.74 9.34
N ASN A 15 0.43 2.17 10.59
CA ASN A 15 1.24 3.21 11.23
C ASN A 15 2.70 2.77 11.36
N ARG A 16 2.93 1.49 11.71
CA ARG A 16 4.26 0.93 11.81
C ARG A 16 4.93 0.83 10.44
N LEU A 17 4.19 0.40 9.42
CA LEU A 17 4.67 0.40 8.04
C LEU A 17 5.11 1.81 7.60
N TYR A 18 4.33 2.84 7.92
CA TYR A 18 4.65 4.22 7.52
C TYR A 18 5.89 4.77 8.24
N LEU A 19 6.11 4.38 9.49
CA LEU A 19 7.31 4.73 10.23
C LEU A 19 8.55 4.05 9.66
N GLU A 20 8.46 2.76 9.36
CA GLU A 20 9.61 1.97 8.87
C GLU A 20 9.95 2.24 7.40
N GLU A 21 8.94 2.57 6.58
CA GLU A 21 9.09 2.88 5.16
C GLU A 21 8.92 4.38 4.85
N ALA A 22 9.20 5.23 5.84
CA ALA A 22 9.00 6.67 5.75
C ALA A 22 9.62 7.30 4.50
N GLY A 23 8.85 8.20 3.87
CA GLY A 23 9.23 8.92 2.65
C GLY A 23 9.14 8.10 1.36
N LYS A 24 8.72 6.83 1.43
CA LYS A 24 8.48 6.00 0.25
C LYS A 24 7.03 6.05 -0.18
N TRP A 25 6.80 5.86 -1.47
CA TRP A 25 5.51 5.49 -2.02
C TRP A 25 5.28 4.00 -1.82
N LEU A 26 4.03 3.65 -1.53
CA LEU A 26 3.55 2.30 -1.29
C LEU A 26 2.40 2.01 -2.25
N LEU A 27 2.45 0.83 -2.86
CA LEU A 27 1.37 0.25 -3.65
C LEU A 27 0.73 -0.87 -2.83
N LEU A 28 -0.50 -0.63 -2.37
CA LEU A 28 -1.24 -1.55 -1.49
C LEU A 28 -2.43 -2.14 -2.23
N GLU A 29 -2.54 -3.46 -2.28
CA GLU A 29 -3.75 -4.17 -2.73
C GLU A 29 -4.76 -4.19 -1.58
N VAL A 30 -6.02 -3.84 -1.85
CA VAL A 30 -7.12 -3.93 -0.89
C VAL A 30 -7.72 -5.33 -0.96
N LEU A 31 -7.53 -6.11 0.11
CA LEU A 31 -8.03 -7.48 0.19
C LEU A 31 -9.43 -7.55 0.79
N GLU A 32 -9.70 -6.71 1.79
CA GLU A 32 -11.00 -6.62 2.46
C GLU A 32 -11.35 -5.16 2.72
N SER A 33 -12.64 -4.83 2.60
CA SER A 33 -13.19 -3.52 2.94
C SER A 33 -14.33 -3.71 3.94
N GLY A 34 -14.41 -2.82 4.92
CA GLY A 34 -15.52 -2.75 5.87
C GLY A 34 -16.81 -2.23 5.22
N ALA A 35 -17.88 -2.20 6.01
CA ALA A 35 -19.23 -1.82 5.56
C ALA A 35 -19.32 -0.38 4.99
N ASN A 36 -18.41 0.49 5.38
CA ASN A 36 -18.28 1.87 4.91
C ASN A 36 -17.27 2.05 3.75
N GLY A 37 -16.74 0.95 3.19
CA GLY A 37 -15.73 0.98 2.14
C GLY A 37 -14.30 1.23 2.63
N THR A 38 -14.08 1.40 3.94
CA THR A 38 -12.75 1.53 4.53
C THR A 38 -11.99 0.20 4.41
N PRO A 39 -10.78 0.17 3.82
CA PRO A 39 -9.96 -1.04 3.78
C PRO A 39 -9.69 -1.57 5.19
N SER A 40 -9.97 -2.85 5.45
CA SER A 40 -9.66 -3.50 6.73
C SER A 40 -8.38 -4.34 6.65
N LYS A 41 -8.09 -4.91 5.47
CA LYS A 41 -6.86 -5.67 5.18
C LYS A 41 -6.26 -5.23 3.86
N LEU A 42 -4.96 -5.03 3.89
CA LEU A 42 -4.17 -4.56 2.76
C LEU A 42 -3.00 -5.52 2.54
N ARG A 43 -2.45 -5.55 1.33
CA ARG A 43 -1.17 -6.23 1.04
C ARG A 43 -0.23 -5.26 0.36
N LEU A 44 1.01 -5.16 0.86
CA LEU A 44 2.03 -4.36 0.19
C LEU A 44 2.57 -5.09 -1.03
N VAL A 45 2.21 -4.61 -2.22
CA VAL A 45 2.63 -5.21 -3.49
C VAL A 45 3.99 -4.69 -3.91
N ALA A 46 4.21 -3.38 -3.76
CA ALA A 46 5.46 -2.73 -4.11
C ALA A 46 5.69 -1.46 -3.30
N LEU A 47 6.94 -1.03 -3.20
CA LEU A 47 7.32 0.25 -2.59
C LEU A 47 8.53 0.85 -3.30
N SER A 48 8.60 2.18 -3.37
CA SER A 48 9.74 2.88 -3.95
C SER A 48 9.84 4.30 -3.41
N ARG A 49 11.03 4.90 -3.43
CA ARG A 49 11.18 6.35 -3.19
C ARG A 49 10.68 7.16 -4.38
N ASP A 50 10.73 6.58 -5.57
CA ASP A 50 10.24 7.18 -6.80
C ASP A 50 8.82 6.67 -7.09
N LYS A 51 7.91 7.62 -7.30
CA LYS A 51 6.52 7.33 -7.65
C LYS A 51 6.41 6.68 -9.03
N GLU A 52 7.19 7.13 -10.00
CA GLU A 52 7.09 6.62 -11.38
C GLU A 52 7.55 5.16 -11.47
N ALA A 53 8.54 4.75 -10.66
CA ALA A 53 8.96 3.35 -10.58
C ALA A 53 7.82 2.39 -10.14
N LEU A 54 6.87 2.86 -9.33
CA LEU A 54 5.70 2.02 -8.98
C LEU A 54 4.62 2.04 -10.06
N ARG A 55 4.57 3.09 -10.88
CA ARG A 55 3.68 3.12 -12.05
C ARG A 55 4.14 2.11 -13.10
N GLU A 56 5.45 1.98 -13.30
CA GLU A 56 6.03 0.95 -14.16
C GLU A 56 5.62 -0.45 -13.70
N VAL A 57 5.67 -0.75 -12.38
CA VAL A 57 5.19 -2.03 -11.84
C VAL A 57 3.74 -2.32 -12.23
N VAL A 58 2.85 -1.33 -12.23
CA VAL A 58 1.44 -1.51 -12.61
C VAL A 58 1.28 -1.74 -14.12
N LEU A 59 2.11 -1.09 -14.94
CA LEU A 59 1.99 -1.13 -16.40
C LEU A 59 2.70 -2.34 -17.02
N GLU A 60 3.78 -2.82 -16.41
CA GLU A 60 4.64 -3.88 -16.93
C GLU A 60 4.35 -5.25 -16.33
N ASP A 61 3.56 -5.34 -15.26
CA ASP A 61 3.16 -6.62 -14.69
C ASP A 61 2.09 -7.30 -15.55
N GLU A 62 2.50 -8.30 -16.32
CA GLU A 62 1.61 -9.12 -17.16
C GLU A 62 0.52 -9.86 -16.36
N ASN A 63 0.72 -10.03 -15.05
CA ASN A 63 -0.24 -10.66 -14.14
C ASN A 63 -1.04 -9.63 -13.34
N TRP A 64 -1.00 -8.35 -13.72
CA TRP A 64 -1.74 -7.32 -13.03
C TRP A 64 -3.26 -7.54 -13.13
N ASP A 65 -3.91 -7.64 -11.96
CA ASP A 65 -5.35 -7.90 -11.89
C ASP A 65 -6.14 -6.59 -11.78
N TRP A 66 -6.61 -6.10 -12.93
CA TRP A 66 -7.40 -4.88 -13.05
C TRP A 66 -8.77 -4.92 -12.33
N ASN A 67 -9.24 -6.09 -11.89
CA ASN A 67 -10.49 -6.20 -11.14
C ASN A 67 -10.32 -5.93 -9.65
N LYS A 68 -9.07 -5.89 -9.17
CA LYS A 68 -8.75 -5.60 -7.77
C LYS A 68 -8.65 -4.10 -7.52
N LYS A 69 -8.75 -3.74 -6.25
CA LYS A 69 -8.59 -2.36 -5.79
C LYS A 69 -7.18 -2.17 -5.25
N TYR A 70 -6.55 -1.08 -5.66
CA TYR A 70 -5.21 -0.72 -5.23
C TYR A 70 -5.20 0.71 -4.69
N LEU A 71 -4.34 0.95 -3.70
CA LEU A 71 -4.09 2.26 -3.12
C LEU A 71 -2.65 2.65 -3.39
N PHE A 72 -2.48 3.90 -3.79
CA PHE A 72 -1.18 4.50 -4.00
C PHE A 72 -1.00 5.60 -2.96
N VAL A 73 -0.13 5.36 -1.98
CA VAL A 73 0.00 6.21 -0.80
C VAL A 73 1.45 6.53 -0.52
N GLN A 74 1.71 7.73 -0.03
CA GLN A 74 3.02 8.08 0.50
C GLN A 74 3.06 7.72 1.99
N ALA A 75 4.10 6.99 2.40
CA ALA A 75 4.41 6.70 3.78
C ALA A 75 4.90 7.98 4.48
N ASP A 76 3.95 8.84 4.86
CA ASP A 76 4.22 10.03 5.65
C ASP A 76 4.00 9.71 7.15
N PRO A 77 5.08 9.57 7.94
CA PRO A 77 4.95 9.29 9.38
C PRO A 77 4.36 10.46 10.18
N THR A 78 4.33 11.67 9.62
CA THR A 78 3.76 12.87 10.26
C THR A 78 2.27 13.03 10.01
N LYS A 79 1.76 12.36 8.96
CA LYS A 79 0.35 12.31 8.60
C LYS A 79 -0.08 10.84 8.57
N PRO A 80 -0.28 10.20 9.74
CA PRO A 80 -0.80 8.84 9.78
C PRO A 80 -2.08 8.81 8.95
N CYS A 81 -2.22 7.79 8.10
CA CYS A 81 -3.35 7.67 7.19
C CYS A 81 -4.65 7.50 8.00
N THR A 82 -5.27 8.60 8.39
CA THR A 82 -6.58 8.62 9.01
C THR A 82 -7.61 8.57 7.89
N LEU A 83 -8.23 7.40 7.71
CA LEU A 83 -9.44 7.28 6.90
C LEU A 83 -10.56 7.93 7.72
N ALA A 84 -10.77 9.24 7.50
CA ALA A 84 -11.88 10.00 8.08
C ALA A 84 -13.17 9.71 7.32
#